data_AF-A0A9D8PHV6-F1
#
_entry.id   AF-A0A9D8PHV6-F1
#
_cell.length_a   1.000
_cell.length_b   1.000
_cell.length_c   1.000
_cell.angle_alpha   90.00
_cell.angle_beta   90.00
_cell.angle_gamma   90.00
#
_symmetry.space_group_name_H-M   'P 1'
#
loop_
_entity.id
_entity.type
_entity.pdbx_description
1 polymer ?
#
loop_
_entity_poly.entity_id
_entity_poly.type
_entity_poly.pdbx_seq_one_letter_code
_entity_poly.pdbx_strand_id
1 'polypeptide(L)'
;SAPPPDPALSILLRLRESIRNRQWAQAAERAAPLIGLGRGLTPSGDDLILGLLLLLNRRGDFVEPFNRQMIEHARRRTTALSANLIECAARGEADERLLAAADCLLTGQPDAPTAARTLASWGASSGADTLAGMAMALSG
;
A
#
# COMPACT_ATOMS: atom_id res chain seq x y z
N SER A 1 26.25 9.68 17.98
CA SER A 1 24.84 9.34 17.76
C SER A 1 24.55 9.27 16.27
N ALA A 2 23.80 8.27 15.81
CA ALA A 2 23.38 8.21 14.41
C ALA A 2 22.45 9.40 14.10
N PRO A 3 22.49 9.97 12.87
CA PRO A 3 21.55 11.01 12.47
C PRO A 3 20.11 10.47 12.58
N PRO A 4 19.12 11.33 12.89
CA PRO A 4 17.73 10.93 12.85
C PRO A 4 17.37 10.39 11.45
N PRO A 5 16.50 9.38 11.37
CA PRO A 5 16.08 8.84 10.09
C PRO A 5 15.44 9.92 9.21
N ASP A 6 15.56 9.71 7.89
CA ASP A 6 14.88 10.53 6.90
C ASP A 6 13.39 10.73 7.27
N PRO A 7 12.82 11.94 7.12
CA PRO A 7 11.42 12.20 7.46
C PRO A 7 10.42 11.25 6.79
N ALA A 8 10.65 10.85 5.54
CA ALA A 8 9.81 9.91 4.81
C ALA A 8 9.93 8.49 5.41
N LEU A 9 11.16 8.04 5.70
CA LEU A 9 11.37 6.77 6.39
C LEU A 9 10.68 6.75 7.76
N SER A 10 10.70 7.87 8.47
CA SER A 10 10.03 8.01 9.76
C SER A 10 8.50 7.88 9.67
N ILE A 11 7.88 8.37 8.60
CA ILE A 11 6.44 8.20 8.34
C ILE A 11 6.13 6.72 8.12
N LEU A 12 6.89 6.04 7.25
CA LEU A 12 6.67 4.63 6.92
C LEU A 12 6.85 3.71 8.13
N LEU A 13 7.87 3.97 8.97
CA LEU A 13 8.10 3.19 10.19
C LEU A 13 6.95 3.33 11.18
N ARG A 14 6.45 4.56 11.41
CA ARG A 14 5.31 4.79 12.31
C ARG A 14 4.01 4.23 11.75
N LEU A 15 3.80 4.33 10.43
CA LEU A 15 2.65 3.72 9.77
C LEU A 15 2.65 2.20 10.00
N ARG A 16 3.77 1.54 9.67
CA ARG A 16 3.93 0.09 9.89
C ARG A 16 3.69 -0.30 11.35
N GLU A 17 4.18 0.48 12.31
CA GLU A 17 3.92 0.25 13.73
C GLU A 17 2.43 0.34 14.10
N SER A 18 1.72 1.35 13.59
CA SER A 18 0.27 1.47 13.80
C SER A 18 -0.50 0.31 13.18
N ILE A 19 -0.10 -0.20 12.01
CA ILE A 19 -0.71 -1.37 11.36
C ILE A 19 -0.48 -2.62 12.23
N ARG A 20 0.76 -2.85 12.67
CA ARG A 20 1.14 -3.97 13.56
C ARG A 20 0.35 -4.02 14.84
N ASN A 21 0.11 -2.85 15.42
CA ASN A 21 -0.64 -2.70 16.65
C ASN A 21 -2.17 -2.60 16.40
N ARG A 22 -2.64 -2.75 15.15
CA ARG A 22 -4.04 -2.62 14.71
C ARG A 22 -4.69 -1.30 15.11
N GLN A 23 -3.90 -0.23 15.17
CA GLN A 23 -4.32 1.13 15.49
C GLN A 23 -4.80 1.85 14.22
N TRP A 24 -5.91 1.37 13.64
CA TRP A 24 -6.36 1.77 12.30
C TRP A 24 -6.60 3.28 12.11
N ALA A 25 -7.09 3.98 13.14
CA ALA A 25 -7.25 5.43 13.10
C ALA A 25 -5.90 6.16 12.99
N GLN A 26 -4.91 5.74 13.79
CA GLN A 26 -3.56 6.32 13.73
C GLN A 26 -2.84 5.94 12.44
N ALA A 27 -3.04 4.71 11.96
CA ALA A 27 -2.53 4.29 10.66
C ALA A 27 -3.07 5.20 9.55
N ALA A 28 -4.35 5.54 9.57
CA ALA A 28 -4.96 6.42 8.57
C ALA A 28 -4.39 7.84 8.62
N GLU A 29 -4.26 8.44 9.82
CA GLU A 29 -3.63 9.75 9.99
C GLU A 29 -2.19 9.78 9.46
N ARG A 30 -1.43 8.70 9.67
CA ARG A 30 -0.04 8.56 9.22
C ARG A 30 0.08 8.31 7.72
N ALA A 31 -0.91 7.63 7.12
CA ALA A 31 -0.97 7.33 5.70
C ALA A 31 -1.47 8.51 4.86
N ALA A 32 -2.33 9.38 5.42
CA ALA A 32 -2.94 10.50 4.71
C ALA A 32 -1.97 11.44 3.96
N PRO A 33 -0.74 11.72 4.45
CA PRO A 33 0.26 12.52 3.71
C PRO A 33 0.87 11.81 2.50
N LEU A 34 0.74 10.49 2.40
CA LEU A 34 1.26 9.70 1.26
C LEU A 34 0.33 9.78 0.05
N ILE A 35 -0.96 10.05 0.26
CA ILE A 35 -1.92 10.15 -0.84
C ILE A 35 -1.57 11.34 -1.74
N GLY A 36 -1.42 11.08 -3.04
CA GLY A 36 -0.99 12.05 -4.05
C GLY A 36 0.51 12.39 -4.03
N LEU A 37 1.30 11.75 -3.15
CA LEU A 37 2.75 11.99 -3.07
C LEU A 37 3.47 11.29 -4.24
N GLY A 38 4.05 12.09 -5.13
CA GLY A 38 4.76 11.58 -6.30
C GLY A 38 4.34 12.32 -7.58
N ARG A 39 4.70 11.78 -8.73
CA ARG A 39 4.37 12.35 -10.05
C ARG A 39 3.66 11.33 -10.93
N GLY A 40 2.92 11.81 -11.92
CA GLY A 40 2.26 10.96 -12.91
C GLY A 40 0.82 10.63 -12.54
N LEU A 41 0.22 9.70 -13.30
CA LEU A 41 -1.16 9.28 -13.11
C LEU A 41 -1.34 8.39 -11.88
N THR A 42 -0.29 7.67 -11.49
CA THR A 42 -0.21 6.84 -10.28
C THR A 42 0.99 7.29 -9.45
N PRO A 43 0.81 8.27 -8.54
CA PRO A 43 1.88 8.70 -7.64
C PRO A 43 2.36 7.56 -6.73
N SER A 44 3.66 7.50 -6.46
CA SER A 44 4.29 6.45 -5.63
C SER A 44 3.63 6.24 -4.27
N GLY A 45 3.20 7.32 -3.61
CA GLY A 45 2.50 7.21 -2.34
C GLY A 45 1.12 6.57 -2.46
N ASP A 46 0.41 6.79 -3.57
CA ASP A 46 -0.87 6.11 -3.84
C ASP A 46 -0.66 4.63 -4.16
N ASP A 47 0.39 4.30 -4.91
CA ASP A 47 0.74 2.92 -5.25
C ASP A 47 1.08 2.10 -4.00
N LEU A 48 1.81 2.71 -3.05
CA LEU A 48 2.08 2.11 -1.75
C LEU A 48 0.79 1.87 -0.95
N ILE A 49 -0.12 2.84 -0.90
CA ILE A 49 -1.40 2.70 -0.19
C ILE A 49 -2.30 1.66 -0.86
N LEU A 50 -2.32 1.60 -2.19
CA LEU A 50 -3.03 0.58 -2.96
C LEU A 50 -2.55 -0.82 -2.54
N GLY A 51 -1.24 -1.07 -2.55
CA GLY A 51 -0.68 -2.38 -2.17
C GLY A 51 -0.97 -2.76 -0.71
N LEU A 52 -0.91 -1.78 0.18
CA LEU A 52 -1.25 -1.95 1.59
C LEU A 52 -2.72 -2.36 1.78
N LEU A 53 -3.66 -1.60 1.20
CA LEU A 53 -5.09 -1.89 1.27
C LEU A 53 -5.42 -3.25 0.66
N LEU A 54 -4.83 -3.54 -0.50
CA LEU A 54 -5.08 -4.78 -1.21
C LEU A 54 -4.71 -5.99 -0.34
N LEU A 55 -3.51 -6.01 0.25
CA LEU A 55 -3.08 -7.14 1.06
C LEU A 55 -3.90 -7.27 2.36
N LEU A 56 -4.17 -6.17 3.07
CA LEU A 56 -4.95 -6.19 4.31
C LEU A 56 -6.38 -6.73 4.08
N ASN A 57 -7.06 -6.22 3.04
CA ASN A 57 -8.42 -6.65 2.74
C ASN A 57 -8.46 -8.08 2.17
N ARG A 58 -7.46 -8.47 1.38
CA ARG A 58 -7.36 -9.83 0.85
C ARG A 58 -7.01 -10.87 1.91
N ARG A 59 -6.26 -10.49 2.96
CA ARG A 59 -6.01 -11.31 4.16
C ARG A 59 -7.26 -11.50 5.03
N GLY A 60 -8.28 -10.67 4.84
CA GLY A 60 -9.52 -10.68 5.63
C GLY A 60 -9.43 -9.90 6.94
N ASP A 61 -8.54 -8.92 7.04
CA ASP A 61 -8.46 -8.06 8.22
C ASP A 61 -9.65 -7.10 8.31
N PHE A 62 -10.14 -6.84 9.53
CA PHE A 62 -11.15 -5.82 9.76
C PHE A 62 -10.51 -4.42 9.79
N VAL A 63 -10.39 -3.79 8.61
CA VAL A 63 -9.71 -2.50 8.40
C VAL A 63 -10.62 -1.39 7.88
N GLU A 64 -11.94 -1.56 8.01
CA GLU A 64 -12.94 -0.64 7.44
C GLU A 64 -12.72 0.86 7.80
N PRO A 65 -12.36 1.24 9.05
CA PRO A 65 -12.07 2.64 9.36
C PRO A 65 -10.88 3.20 8.56
N PHE A 66 -9.87 2.37 8.31
CA PHE A 66 -8.69 2.74 7.52
C PHE A 66 -9.06 2.85 6.03
N ASN A 67 -9.79 1.87 5.48
CA ASN A 67 -10.28 1.87 4.10
C ASN A 67 -11.04 3.16 3.77
N ARG A 68 -12.05 3.49 4.58
CA ARG A 68 -12.89 4.67 4.36
C ARG A 68 -12.08 5.97 4.33
N GLN A 69 -11.17 6.16 5.27
CA GLN A 69 -10.34 7.37 5.31
C GLN A 69 -9.40 7.46 4.10
N MET A 70 -8.80 6.34 3.66
CA MET A 70 -7.95 6.34 2.48
C MET A 70 -8.73 6.70 1.21
N ILE A 71 -9.95 6.17 1.05
CA ILE A 71 -10.84 6.51 -0.07
C ILE A 71 -11.20 8.01 -0.05
N GLU A 72 -11.58 8.54 1.11
CA GLU A 72 -11.92 9.95 1.27
C GLU A 72 -10.75 10.88 0.93
N HIS A 73 -9.53 10.54 1.36
CA HIS A 73 -8.33 11.28 1.00
C HIS A 73 -8.01 11.16 -0.48
N ALA A 74 -8.09 9.96 -1.05
CA ALA A 74 -7.76 9.72 -2.45
C ALA A 74 -8.64 10.54 -3.39
N ARG A 75 -9.95 10.59 -3.13
CA ARG A 75 -10.91 11.40 -3.90
C ARG A 75 -10.60 12.91 -3.92
N ARG A 76 -9.81 13.41 -2.96
CA ARG A 76 -9.53 14.85 -2.81
C ARG A 76 -8.10 15.24 -3.18
N ARG A 77 -7.16 14.29 -3.18
CA ARG A 77 -5.72 14.61 -3.15
C ARG A 77 -4.90 13.96 -4.26
N THR A 78 -5.45 13.01 -5.01
CA THR A 78 -4.75 12.38 -6.13
C THR A 78 -5.57 12.40 -7.42
N THR A 79 -5.08 11.74 -8.45
CA THR A 79 -5.71 11.61 -9.76
C THR A 79 -6.97 10.73 -9.66
N ALA A 80 -7.89 10.91 -10.61
CA ALA A 80 -9.07 10.05 -10.71
C ALA A 80 -8.71 8.56 -10.89
N LEU A 81 -7.60 8.27 -11.59
CA LEU A 81 -7.12 6.89 -11.78
C LEU A 81 -6.70 6.27 -10.44
N SER A 82 -5.81 6.92 -9.68
CA SER A 82 -5.36 6.41 -8.38
C SER A 82 -6.49 6.31 -7.38
N ALA A 83 -7.42 7.27 -7.35
CA ALA A 83 -8.58 7.21 -6.46
C ALA A 83 -9.44 5.96 -6.73
N ASN A 84 -9.71 5.66 -8.01
CA ASN A 84 -10.46 4.46 -8.38
C ASN A 84 -9.73 3.16 -8.00
N LEU A 85 -8.41 3.11 -8.24
CA LEU A 85 -7.60 1.94 -7.90
C LEU A 85 -7.55 1.70 -6.38
N ILE A 86 -7.41 2.75 -5.57
CA ILE A 86 -7.47 2.69 -4.10
C ILE A 86 -8.85 2.17 -3.64
N GLU A 87 -9.94 2.62 -4.26
CA GLU A 87 -11.30 2.17 -3.93
C GLU A 87 -11.52 0.69 -4.31
N CYS A 88 -10.93 0.20 -5.40
CA CYS A 88 -10.91 -1.22 -5.72
C CYS A 88 -10.08 -2.02 -4.70
N ALA A 89 -8.87 -1.56 -4.37
CA ALA A 89 -7.99 -2.25 -3.43
C ALA A 89 -8.61 -2.35 -2.01
N ALA A 90 -9.34 -1.32 -1.59
CA ALA A 90 -10.11 -1.33 -0.34
C ALA A 90 -11.23 -2.38 -0.31
N ARG A 91 -11.71 -2.85 -1.48
CA ARG A 91 -12.65 -3.96 -1.64
C ARG A 91 -11.95 -5.31 -1.87
N GLY A 92 -10.62 -5.34 -1.83
CA GLY A 92 -9.82 -6.53 -2.14
C GLY A 92 -9.74 -6.83 -3.64
N GLU A 93 -10.09 -5.88 -4.50
CA GLU A 93 -10.09 -5.99 -5.97
C GLU A 93 -8.87 -5.29 -6.57
N ALA A 94 -8.26 -5.89 -7.58
CA ALA A 94 -7.17 -5.31 -8.34
C ALA A 94 -7.00 -6.06 -9.67
N ASP A 95 -6.06 -5.61 -10.50
CA ASP A 95 -5.58 -6.39 -11.64
C ASP A 95 -5.11 -7.79 -11.19
N GLU A 96 -5.38 -8.82 -11.99
CA GLU A 96 -5.09 -10.22 -11.68
C GLU A 96 -3.64 -10.45 -11.26
N ARG A 97 -2.68 -9.67 -11.80
CA ARG A 97 -1.26 -9.80 -11.46
C ARG A 97 -0.96 -9.32 -10.04
N LEU A 98 -1.61 -8.24 -9.61
CA LEU A 98 -1.50 -7.74 -8.24
C LEU A 98 -2.17 -8.71 -7.26
N LEU A 99 -3.30 -9.30 -7.64
CA LEU A 99 -3.97 -10.33 -6.86
C LEU A 99 -3.07 -11.57 -6.72
N ALA A 100 -2.47 -12.04 -7.81
CA ALA A 100 -1.54 -13.17 -7.80
C ALA A 100 -0.31 -12.89 -6.92
N ALA A 101 0.26 -11.68 -6.99
CA ALA A 101 1.38 -11.30 -6.14
C ALA A 101 0.99 -11.24 -4.65
N ALA A 102 -0.17 -10.68 -4.33
CA ALA A 102 -0.70 -10.67 -2.97
C ALA A 102 -0.92 -12.11 -2.46
N ASP A 103 -1.47 -13.00 -3.27
CA ASP A 103 -1.65 -14.42 -2.92
C ASP A 103 -0.32 -15.13 -2.68
N CYS A 104 0.68 -14.90 -3.55
CA CYS A 104 2.02 -15.46 -3.35
C CYS A 104 2.64 -15.00 -2.02
N LEU A 105 2.49 -13.71 -1.67
CA LEU A 105 2.98 -13.17 -0.40
C LEU A 105 2.24 -13.76 0.81
N LEU A 106 0.92 -13.91 0.74
CA LEU A 106 0.11 -14.45 1.83
C LEU A 106 0.31 -15.95 2.06
N THR A 107 0.55 -16.71 0.98
CA THR A 107 0.71 -18.18 1.04
C THR A 107 2.16 -18.62 1.21
N GLY A 108 3.12 -17.70 1.14
CA GLY A 108 4.54 -17.99 1.30
C GLY A 108 5.12 -18.89 0.21
N GLN A 109 4.50 -18.92 -0.98
CA GLN A 109 5.01 -19.75 -2.08
C GLN A 109 6.39 -19.26 -2.56
N PRO A 110 7.32 -20.19 -2.88
CA PRO A 110 8.74 -19.88 -3.12
C PRO A 110 9.02 -19.00 -4.34
N ASP A 111 8.01 -18.70 -5.16
CA ASP A 111 8.15 -17.85 -6.34
C ASP A 111 7.84 -16.36 -6.07
N ALA A 112 7.62 -15.96 -4.80
CA ALA A 112 7.49 -14.56 -4.40
C ALA A 112 8.61 -13.65 -4.95
N PRO A 113 9.90 -14.08 -5.04
CA PRO A 113 10.94 -13.29 -5.68
C PRO A 113 10.73 -13.11 -7.20
N THR A 114 10.14 -14.09 -7.88
CA THR A 114 9.83 -13.99 -9.33
C THR A 114 8.59 -13.15 -9.56
N ALA A 115 7.55 -13.28 -8.73
CA ALA A 115 6.40 -12.38 -8.75
C ALA A 115 6.83 -10.92 -8.52
N ALA A 116 7.73 -10.70 -7.55
CA ALA A 116 8.33 -9.39 -7.29
C ALA A 116 9.15 -8.87 -8.49
N ARG A 117 9.95 -9.72 -9.14
CA ARG A 117 10.72 -9.37 -10.36
C ARG A 117 9.83 -9.07 -11.57
N THR A 118 8.75 -9.83 -11.75
CA THR A 118 7.79 -9.65 -12.85
C THR A 118 7.03 -8.33 -12.68
N LEU A 119 6.62 -7.98 -11.46
CA LEU A 119 6.01 -6.68 -11.15
C LEU A 119 6.99 -5.52 -11.27
N ALA A 120 8.26 -5.71 -10.88
CA ALA A 120 9.32 -4.71 -11.09
C ALA A 120 9.63 -4.45 -12.58
N SER A 121 9.31 -5.41 -13.47
CA SER A 121 9.52 -5.28 -14.92
C SER A 121 8.44 -4.45 -15.65
N TRP A 122 7.34 -4.09 -14.98
CA TRP A 122 6.24 -3.30 -15.53
C TRP A 122 6.20 -1.92 -14.86
N GLY A 123 6.37 -0.84 -15.64
CA GLY A 123 6.26 0.54 -15.12
C GLY A 123 7.08 0.79 -13.85
N ALA A 124 8.35 0.36 -13.85
CA ALA A 124 9.22 -0.03 -12.74
C ALA A 124 9.12 0.69 -11.37
N SER A 125 8.57 1.90 -11.29
CA SER A 125 8.29 2.60 -10.03
C SER A 125 6.96 2.17 -9.41
N SER A 126 5.86 2.18 -10.17
CA SER A 126 4.51 1.97 -9.63
C SER A 126 4.32 0.56 -9.06
N GLY A 127 4.76 -0.47 -9.81
CA GLY A 127 4.74 -1.86 -9.34
C GLY A 127 5.62 -2.10 -8.11
N ALA A 128 6.78 -1.43 -8.00
CA ALA A 128 7.67 -1.56 -6.85
C ALA A 128 7.09 -0.89 -5.60
N ASP A 129 6.46 0.28 -5.75
CA ASP A 129 5.78 0.99 -4.66
C ASP A 129 4.57 0.18 -4.15
N THR A 130 3.78 -0.41 -5.05
CA THR A 130 2.70 -1.34 -4.67
C THR A 130 3.20 -2.56 -3.92
N LEU A 131 4.27 -3.20 -4.38
CA LEU A 131 4.89 -4.32 -3.66
C LEU A 131 5.41 -3.91 -2.27
N ALA A 132 5.99 -2.72 -2.14
CA ALA A 132 6.43 -2.20 -0.86
C ALA A 132 5.25 -2.02 0.11
N GLY A 133 4.11 -1.55 -0.38
CA GLY A 133 2.85 -1.49 0.36
C GLY A 133 2.38 -2.86 0.85
N MET A 134 2.35 -3.85 -0.05
CA MET A 134 2.01 -5.24 0.30
C MET A 134 2.96 -5.81 1.36
N ALA A 135 4.28 -5.64 1.19
CA ALA A 135 5.26 -6.12 2.15
C ALA A 135 5.12 -5.43 3.52
N MET A 136 4.73 -4.15 3.55
CA MET A 136 4.45 -3.42 4.79
C MET A 136 3.24 -4.03 5.52
N ALA A 137 2.15 -4.34 4.81
CA ALA A 137 0.98 -4.99 5.40
C ALA A 137 1.29 -6.40 5.96
N LEU A 138 2.22 -7.11 5.32
CA LEU A 138 2.63 -8.45 5.77
C LEU A 138 3.51 -8.40 7.03
N SER A 139 4.35 -7.37 7.16
CA SER A 139 5.32 -7.22 8.26
C SER A 139 4.85 -6.32 9.41
N GLY A 140 3.72 -5.67 9.25
CA GLY A 140 3.00 -4.98 10.32
C GLY A 140 1.83 -5.79 10.80
#